data_AF-A0A8S3CGI5-F1
#
_entry.id   AF-A0A8S3CGI5-F1
#
_cell.length_a   1.000
_cell.length_b   1.000
_cell.length_c   1.000
_cell.angle_alpha   90.00
_cell.angle_beta   90.00
_cell.angle_gamma   90.00
#
_symmetry.space_group_name_H-M   'P 1'
#
loop_
_entity.id
_entity.type
_entity.pdbx_description
1 polymer ?
#
loop_
_entity_poly.entity_id
_entity_poly.type
_entity_poly.pdbx_seq_one_letter_code
_entity_poly.pdbx_strand_id
1 'polypeptide(L)' 'MKRGQCHIYSYPYTLNYYHNITNNFPGGLFKRVREISLYDEHPFEYEFFIEIAQAFPFLRKLSLS' A
#
# COMPACT_ATOMS: atom_id res chain seq x y z
N MET A 1 26.65 -6.79 -19.89
CA MET A 1 25.85 -5.83 -19.09
C MET A 1 25.33 -6.54 -17.84
N LYS A 2 25.86 -6.22 -16.65
CA LYS A 2 25.37 -6.81 -15.39
C LYS A 2 24.11 -6.06 -14.97
N ARG A 3 22.92 -6.67 -15.16
CA ARG A 3 21.67 -6.21 -14.54
C ARG A 3 21.75 -6.53 -13.05
N GLY A 4 22.31 -5.62 -12.26
CA GLY A 4 22.23 -5.69 -10.81
C GLY A 4 20.75 -5.64 -10.42
N GLN A 5 20.18 -6.76 -10.01
CA GLN A 5 18.87 -6.79 -9.41
C GLN A 5 18.95 -6.01 -8.10
N CYS A 6 18.34 -4.83 -8.07
CA CYS A 6 18.19 -4.05 -6.84
C CYS A 6 17.14 -4.75 -5.99
N HIS A 7 17.56 -5.74 -5.20
CA HIS A 7 16.69 -6.35 -4.19
C HIS A 7 16.68 -5.43 -2.97
N ILE A 8 15.79 -4.44 -3.01
CA ILE A 8 15.48 -3.63 -1.83
C ILE A 8 14.69 -4.53 -0.88
N TYR A 9 15.39 -5.20 0.04
CA TYR A 9 14.77 -5.82 1.21
C TYR A 9 14.49 -4.75 2.27
N SER A 10 13.65 -3.75 1.96
CA SER A 10 12.95 -3.04 3.02
C SER A 10 12.00 -4.09 3.59
N TYR A 11 12.31 -4.65 4.77
CA TYR A 11 11.47 -5.64 5.44
C TYR A 11 10.06 -5.03 5.60
N PRO A 12 9.09 -5.32 4.70
CA PRO A 12 7.87 -4.52 4.59
C PRO A 12 7.00 -4.70 5.83
N TYR A 13 7.28 -5.77 6.57
CA TYR A 13 6.58 -6.20 7.75
C TYR A 13 6.82 -5.35 9.00
N THR A 14 7.77 -4.41 9.05
CA THR A 14 7.99 -3.55 10.24
C THR A 14 7.53 -2.11 10.06
N LEU A 15 7.23 -1.68 8.84
CA LEU A 15 6.80 -0.30 8.62
C LEU A 15 5.36 -0.12 9.11
N ASN A 16 5.14 0.99 9.82
CA ASN A 16 3.82 1.41 10.26
C ASN A 16 3.11 2.29 9.21
N TYR A 17 3.74 2.56 8.08
CA TYR A 17 3.18 3.34 6.97
C TYR A 17 3.35 2.64 5.62
N TYR A 18 2.43 2.91 4.68
CA TYR A 18 2.55 2.55 3.27
C TYR A 18 2.09 3.71 2.41
N HIS A 19 3.05 4.35 1.72
CA HIS A 19 2.79 5.50 0.87
C HIS A 19 2.59 5.13 -0.60
N ASN A 20 1.81 5.95 -1.29
CA ASN A 20 1.59 5.93 -2.74
C ASN A 20 0.98 4.62 -3.25
N ILE A 21 -0.04 4.13 -2.54
CA ILE A 21 -0.85 3.00 -3.02
C ILE A 21 -1.71 3.51 -4.17
N THR A 22 -1.57 2.89 -5.33
CA THR A 22 -2.34 3.22 -6.54
C THR A 22 -3.41 2.17 -6.82
N ASN A 23 -4.19 2.38 -7.87
CA ASN A 23 -5.21 1.45 -8.36
C ASN A 23 -4.63 0.05 -8.72
N ASN A 24 -3.31 -0.05 -8.89
CA ASN A 24 -2.61 -1.31 -9.16
C ASN A 24 -2.20 -2.04 -7.86
N PHE A 25 -2.85 -1.77 -6.74
CA PHE A 25 -2.58 -2.42 -5.47
C PHE A 25 -2.78 -3.94 -5.61
N PRO A 26 -1.75 -4.77 -5.36
CA PRO A 26 -1.83 -6.22 -5.60
C PRO A 26 -2.60 -6.97 -4.50
N GLY A 27 -3.23 -6.26 -3.56
CA GLY A 27 -3.81 -6.84 -2.35
C GLY A 27 -2.77 -7.31 -1.33
N GLY A 28 -3.22 -8.09 -0.35
CA GLY A 28 -2.38 -8.66 0.71
C GLY A 28 -2.90 -8.32 2.11
N LEU A 29 -2.14 -8.68 3.14
CA LEU A 29 -2.52 -8.42 4.54
C LEU A 29 -1.38 -7.74 5.30
N PHE A 30 -1.60 -6.49 5.70
CA PHE A 30 -0.61 -5.60 6.28
C PHE A 30 -0.97 -5.26 7.73
N LYS A 31 -0.81 -6.24 8.63
CA LYS A 31 -1.22 -6.10 10.05
C LYS A 31 -0.45 -5.03 10.84
N ARG A 32 0.71 -4.58 10.35
CA ARG A 32 1.56 -3.61 11.06
C ARG A 32 1.36 -2.17 10.58
N VAL A 33 0.81 -2.00 9.38
CA VAL A 33 0.59 -0.69 8.79
C VAL A 33 -0.59 -0.01 9.48
N ARG A 34 -0.38 1.24 9.89
CA ARG A 34 -1.33 2.10 10.58
C ARG A 34 -1.66 3.35 9.78
N GLU A 35 -0.79 3.73 8.84
CA GLU A 35 -0.96 4.93 8.02
C GLU A 35 -0.79 4.58 6.55
N ILE A 36 -1.70 5.01 5.69
CA ILE A 36 -1.53 4.87 4.24
C ILE A 36 -1.73 6.19 3.53
N SER A 37 -1.02 6.36 2.41
CA SER A 37 -1.38 7.37 1.41
C SER A 37 -1.78 6.68 0.11
N LEU A 38 -2.92 7.09 -0.42
CA LEU A 38 -3.45 6.66 -1.71
C LEU A 38 -3.10 7.72 -2.75
N TYR A 39 -2.65 7.28 -3.91
CA TYR A 39 -2.36 8.15 -5.04
C TYR A 39 -3.26 7.77 -6.21
N ASP A 40 -4.07 8.73 -6.64
CA ASP A 40 -5.13 8.52 -7.63
C ASP A 40 -4.58 8.78 -9.04
N GLU A 41 -4.05 7.75 -9.70
CA GLU A 41 -3.67 7.86 -11.12
C GLU A 41 -4.92 8.00 -12.00
N HIS A 42 -6.01 7.35 -11.60
CA HIS A 42 -7.34 7.37 -12.21
C HIS A 42 -8.38 7.15 -11.11
N PRO A 43 -9.58 7.77 -11.18
CA PRO A 43 -10.56 7.74 -10.09
C PRO A 43 -10.73 6.37 -9.43
N PHE A 44 -10.58 6.30 -8.11
CA PHE A 44 -10.81 5.08 -7.35
C PHE A 44 -12.27 4.62 -7.42
N GLU A 45 -12.46 3.36 -7.81
CA GLU A 45 -13.75 2.67 -7.74
C GLU A 45 -14.05 2.23 -6.31
N TYR A 46 -15.34 1.97 -6.02
CA TYR A 46 -15.78 1.56 -4.69
C TYR A 46 -15.08 0.26 -4.21
N GLU A 47 -14.89 -0.69 -5.11
CA GLU A 47 -14.25 -1.98 -4.87
C GLU A 47 -12.81 -1.82 -4.36
N PHE A 48 -12.08 -0.82 -4.83
CA PHE A 48 -10.72 -0.54 -4.38
C PHE A 48 -10.69 -0.23 -2.88
N PHE A 49 -11.63 0.57 -2.38
CA PHE A 49 -11.70 0.89 -0.95
C PHE A 49 -12.04 -0.34 -0.10
N ILE A 50 -12.81 -1.30 -0.63
CA ILE A 50 -13.07 -2.58 0.03
C ILE A 50 -11.77 -3.38 0.16
N GLU A 51 -10.99 -3.48 -0.90
CA GLU A 51 -9.69 -4.18 -0.89
C GLU A 51 -8.71 -3.54 0.09
N ILE A 52 -8.65 -2.20 0.13
CA ILE A 52 -7.84 -1.47 1.11
C ILE A 52 -8.31 -1.76 2.54
N ALA A 53 -9.62 -1.73 2.81
CA ALA A 53 -10.14 -2.01 4.14
C ALA A 53 -9.79 -3.44 4.61
N GLN A 54 -9.85 -4.42 3.72
CA GLN A 54 -9.48 -5.81 4.01
C GLN A 54 -7.97 -5.98 4.22
N ALA A 55 -7.16 -5.29 3.42
CA ALA A 55 -5.70 -5.40 3.47
C ALA A 55 -5.08 -4.72 4.70
N PHE A 56 -5.71 -3.67 5.21
CA PHE A 56 -5.20 -2.85 6.31
C PHE A 56 -6.18 -2.85 7.51
N PRO A 57 -6.36 -3.98 8.22
CA PRO A 57 -7.37 -4.13 9.28
C PRO A 57 -7.14 -3.23 10.51
N PHE A 58 -6.01 -2.54 10.54
CA PHE A 58 -5.48 -1.82 11.70
C PHE A 58 -5.18 -0.36 11.38
N LEU A 59 -5.68 0.13 10.25
CA LEU A 59 -5.49 1.48 9.74
C LEU A 59 -6.03 2.53 10.71
N ARG A 60 -5.23 3.56 10.98
CA ARG A 60 -5.58 4.73 11.80
C ARG A 60 -5.67 6.00 10.97
N LYS A 61 -4.91 6.08 9.89
CA LYS A 61 -4.84 7.27 9.03
C LYS A 61 -4.82 6.86 7.56
N LEU A 62 -5.68 7.49 6.79
CA LEU A 62 -5.73 7.42 5.34
C LEU A 62 -5.60 8.85 4.82
N SER A 63 -4.67 9.09 3.90
CA SER A 63 -4.58 10.36 3.17
C SER A 63 -4.67 10.13 1.67
N LEU A 64 -5.37 11.02 0.97
CA LEU A 64 -5.41 11.06 -0.48
C LEU A 64 -4.36 12.09 -0.94
N SER A 65 -3.63 11.78 -2.01
CA SER A 65 -2.55 12.61 -2.57
C SER A 65 -2.74 12.78 -4.06
#